data_AF-A0A6P1L166-F1
#
_entry.id   AF-A0A6P1L166-F1
#
_cell.length_a   1.000
_cell.length_b   1.000
_cell.length_c   1.000
_cell.angle_alpha   90.00
_cell.angle_beta   90.00
_cell.angle_gamma   90.00
#
_symmetry.space_group_name_H-M   'P 1'
#
loop_
_entity.id
_entity.type
_entity.pdbx_description
1 polymer ?
#
loop_
_entity_poly.entity_id
_entity_poly.type
_entity_poly.pdbx_seq_one_letter_code
_entity_poly.pdbx_strand_id
1 'polypeptide(L)' 'MEIKLTTAEIRTILQGCQYTLRLVGSSKDYRRLQSSEYFSTSNGVVLNDAFNILGEVVEAIGEVEQFSQ' A
#
# COMPACT_ATOMS: atom_id res chain seq x y z
N MET A 1 1.24 22.00 13.60
CA MET A 1 2.26 22.07 12.53
C MET A 1 1.77 21.18 11.41
N GLU A 2 1.51 21.74 10.24
CA GLU A 2 1.12 20.98 9.05
C GLU A 2 2.39 20.55 8.31
N ILE A 3 2.53 19.26 8.02
CA ILE A 3 3.64 18.75 7.23
C ILE A 3 3.27 18.93 5.76
N LYS A 4 4.09 19.66 5.01
CA LYS A 4 3.97 19.76 3.55
C LYS A 4 4.91 18.76 2.91
N LEU A 5 4.34 17.83 2.13
CA LEU A 5 5.08 16.89 1.31
C LEU A 5 4.89 17.27 -0.15
N THR A 6 5.97 17.18 -0.93
CA THR A 6 5.89 17.20 -2.39
C THR A 6 5.23 15.92 -2.89
N THR A 7 4.67 15.96 -4.09
CA THR A 7 4.08 14.78 -4.71
C THR A 7 5.08 13.63 -4.87
N ALA A 8 6.35 13.95 -5.17
CA ALA A 8 7.43 12.97 -5.23
C ALA A 8 7.69 12.28 -3.87
N GLU A 9 7.66 13.04 -2.77
CA GLU A 9 7.79 12.49 -1.42
C GLU A 9 6.59 11.61 -1.06
N ILE A 10 5.37 12.03 -1.40
CA ILE A 10 4.15 11.23 -1.19
C ILE A 10 4.27 9.90 -1.94
N ARG A 11 4.63 9.91 -3.24
CA ARG A 11 4.80 8.69 -4.04
C ARG A 11 5.87 7.78 -3.47
N THR A 12 7.01 8.34 -3.05
CA THR A 12 8.11 7.59 -2.44
C THR A 12 7.65 6.85 -1.18
N ILE A 13 6.88 7.53 -0.32
CA ILE A 13 6.34 6.92 0.91
C ILE A 13 5.39 5.78 0.55
N LEU A 14 4.43 6.00 -0.34
CA LEU A 14 3.43 5.00 -0.72
C LEU A 14 4.07 3.77 -1.39
N GLN A 15 5.04 3.98 -2.27
CA GLN A 15 5.83 2.90 -2.89
C GLN A 15 6.66 2.13 -1.86
N GLY A 16 7.24 2.82 -0.87
CA GLY A 16 7.93 2.21 0.25
C GLY A 16 7.02 1.33 1.11
N CYS A 17 5.79 1.80 1.37
CA CYS A 17 4.75 1.00 2.03
C CYS A 17 4.42 -0.25 1.21
N GLN A 18 4.16 -0.09 -0.09
CA GLN A 18 3.84 -1.20 -0.99
C GLN A 18 4.96 -2.25 -1.02
N TYR A 19 6.22 -1.83 -1.12
CA TYR A 19 7.38 -2.71 -1.05
C TYR A 19 7.44 -3.47 0.29
N THR A 20 7.20 -2.78 1.40
CA THR A 20 7.20 -3.41 2.74
C THR A 20 6.06 -4.42 2.89
N LEU A 21 4.87 -4.13 2.37
CA LEU A 21 3.76 -5.09 2.35
C LEU A 21 4.10 -6.33 1.50
N ARG A 22 4.80 -6.16 0.37
CA ARG A 22 5.29 -7.29 -0.43
C ARG A 22 6.25 -8.18 0.37
N LEU A 23 7.14 -7.59 1.17
CA LEU A 23 8.02 -8.36 2.05
C LEU A 23 7.21 -9.15 3.09
N VAL A 24 6.21 -8.53 3.73
CA VAL A 24 5.30 -9.21 4.65
C VAL A 24 4.60 -10.39 3.96
N GLY A 25 4.06 -10.19 2.76
CA GLY A 25 3.38 -11.26 1.99
C GLY A 25 4.30 -12.41 1.59
N SER A 26 5.60 -12.12 1.43
CA SER A 26 6.62 -13.13 1.15
C SER A 26 7.03 -13.95 2.39
N SER A 27 6.67 -13.50 3.61
CA SER A 27 6.90 -14.26 4.84
C SER A 27 6.01 -15.49 4.93
N LYS A 28 6.62 -16.65 5.25
CA LYS A 28 5.88 -17.89 5.54
C LYS A 28 4.98 -17.74 6.76
N ASP A 29 5.44 -17.03 7.79
CA ASP A 29 4.69 -16.83 9.02
C ASP A 29 3.42 -16.02 8.77
N TYR A 30 3.53 -14.94 8.00
CA TYR A 30 2.36 -14.13 7.65
C TYR A 30 1.35 -14.93 6.82
N ARG A 31 1.79 -15.69 5.81
CA ARG A 31 0.87 -16.55 5.02
C ARG A 31 0.16 -17.59 5.87
N ARG A 32 0.83 -18.13 6.89
CA ARG A 32 0.21 -19.04 7.86
C ARG A 32 -0.83 -18.33 8.73
N LEU A 33 -0.56 -17.09 9.17
CA LEU A 33 -1.53 -16.29 9.91
C LEU A 33 -2.76 -15.98 9.06
N GLN A 34 -2.58 -15.49 7.82
CA GLN A 34 -3.68 -15.10 6.94
C GLN A 34 -4.55 -16.27 6.48
N SER A 35 -4.00 -17.49 6.39
CA SER A 35 -4.76 -18.70 6.01
C SER A 35 -5.58 -19.31 7.16
N SER A 36 -5.45 -18.79 8.37
CA SER A 36 -6.24 -19.22 9.52
C SER A 36 -7.73 -18.90 9.34
N GLU A 37 -8.61 -19.81 9.75
CA GLU A 37 -10.07 -19.57 9.79
C GLU A 37 -10.47 -18.44 10.75
N TYR A 38 -9.60 -18.11 11.72
CA TYR A 38 -9.80 -17.02 12.68
C TYR A 38 -9.27 -15.67 12.16
N PHE A 39 -8.60 -15.66 11.00
CA PHE A 39 -8.10 -14.42 10.44
C PHE A 39 -9.25 -13.60 9.87
N SER A 40 -9.41 -12.39 10.37
CA SER A 40 -10.38 -11.43 9.86
C SER A 40 -9.86 -10.01 10.06
N THR A 41 -10.35 -9.10 9.23
CA THR A 41 -10.14 -7.65 9.38
C THR A 41 -11.48 -6.97 9.52
N SER A 42 -11.55 -5.89 10.29
CA SER A 42 -12.81 -5.20 10.60
C SER A 42 -13.51 -4.59 9.38
N ASN A 43 -12.76 -4.39 8.29
CA ASN A 43 -13.22 -3.79 7.04
C ASN A 43 -13.08 -4.73 5.83
N GLY A 44 -12.72 -6.01 6.04
CA GLY A 44 -12.53 -6.98 4.96
C GLY A 44 -11.30 -6.77 4.08
N VAL A 45 -10.47 -5.76 4.36
CA VAL A 45 -9.22 -5.50 3.62
C VAL A 45 -8.14 -6.44 4.12
N VAL A 46 -7.56 -7.26 3.24
CA VAL A 46 -6.41 -8.11 3.56
C VAL A 46 -5.12 -7.57 2.92
N LEU A 47 -3.96 -8.19 3.18
CA LEU A 47 -2.66 -7.66 2.73
C LEU A 47 -2.61 -7.39 1.22
N ASN A 48 -3.15 -8.31 0.42
CA ASN A 48 -3.12 -8.18 -1.04
C ASN A 48 -3.95 -6.99 -1.51
N ASP A 49 -5.08 -6.72 -0.85
CA ASP A 49 -5.92 -5.56 -1.16
C ASP A 49 -5.16 -4.27 -0.81
N ALA A 50 -4.56 -4.20 0.38
CA ALA A 50 -3.75 -3.05 0.80
C ALA A 50 -2.56 -2.81 -0.14
N PHE A 51 -1.90 -3.88 -0.61
CA PHE A 51 -0.81 -3.80 -1.58
C PHE A 51 -1.29 -3.25 -2.94
N ASN A 52 -2.43 -3.73 -3.44
CA ASN A 52 -2.98 -3.29 -4.73
C ASN A 52 -3.46 -1.83 -4.67
N ILE A 53 -4.21 -1.48 -3.62
CA ILE A 53 -4.73 -0.11 -3.41
C ILE A 53 -3.59 0.91 -3.36
N LEU A 54 -2.47 0.59 -2.69
CA LEU A 54 -1.30 1.48 -2.69
C LEU A 54 -0.73 1.69 -4.09
N GLY A 55 -0.72 0.65 -4.94
CA GLY A 55 -0.31 0.75 -6.33
C GLY A 55 -1.24 1.67 -7.13
N GLU A 56 -2.55 1.45 -7.02
CA GLU A 56 -3.58 2.26 -7.68
C GLU A 56 -3.48 3.74 -7.28
N VAL A 57 -3.27 4.04 -6.00
CA VAL A 57 -3.09 5.42 -5.53
C VAL A 57 -1.83 6.05 -6.12
N VAL A 58 -0.70 5.31 -6.18
CA VAL A 58 0.54 5.81 -6.77
C VAL A 58 0.39 6.09 -8.26
N GLU A 59 -0.33 5.23 -8.99
CA GLU A 59 -0.65 5.43 -10.41
C GLU A 59 -1.52 6.66 -10.62
N ALA A 60 -2.61 6.80 -9.87
CA ALA A 60 -3.51 7.95 -9.95
C ALA A 60 -2.79 9.28 -9.65
N ILE A 61 -1.87 9.29 -8.68
CA ILE A 61 -1.04 10.48 -8.41
C ILE A 61 -0.19 10.82 -9.65
N GLY A 62 0.43 9.81 -10.27
CA GLY A 62 1.24 9.99 -11.48
C GLY A 62 0.43 10.54 -12.66
N GLU A 63 -0.81 10.10 -12.84
CA GLU A 63 -1.72 10.62 -13.86
C GLU A 63 -2.04 12.10 -13.61
N VAL A 64 -2.42 12.47 -12.38
CA VAL A 64 -2.73 13.86 -12.03
C VAL A 64 -1.52 14.78 -12.22
N GLU A 65 -0.30 14.32 -11.87
CA GLU A 65 0.92 15.08 -12.13
C GLU A 65 1.12 15.36 -13.63
N GLN A 66 0.87 14.40 -14.50
CA GLN A 66 1.02 14.56 -15.95
C GLN A 66 0.01 15.55 -16.54
N PHE A 67 -1.23 15.55 -16.06
CA PHE A 67 -2.27 16.49 -16.52
C PHE A 67 -2.12 17.91 -15.92
N SER A 68 -1.31 18.06 -14.87
CA SER A 68 -1.08 19.34 -14.18
C SER A 68 0.21 20.05 -14.63
N GLN A 69 0.96 19.46 -15.57
CA GLN A 69 2.12 20.07 -16.24
C GLN A 69 1.71 20.72 -17.56
#